data_AF-A0A1G5FR83-F1
#
_entry.id   AF-A0A1G5FR83-F1
#
_cell.length_a   1.000
_cell.length_b   1.000
_cell.length_c   1.000
_cell.angle_alpha   90.00
_cell.angle_beta   90.00
_cell.angle_gamma   90.00
#
_symmetry.space_group_name_H-M   'P 1'
#
loop_
_entity.id
_entity.type
_entity.pdbx_description
1 polymer ?
#
loop_
_entity_poly.entity_id
_entity_poly.type
_entity_poly.pdbx_seq_one_letter_code
_entity_poly.pdbx_strand_id
1 'polypeptide(L)'
;MHMADALVAPAVAGTMYVLSTGAAGVSVKKVREESDESKIPVMGVMGAFVFATQMLNFTIPGTGSSGHLCGGMMLSAMLGPFAGFLTMIGVLLVQCLLFADGGLMALGCNVWNMAFYGCFIGSLLIWRPIMKKGATKIKIALASIFGCVLTLQLGAFSVTIETLISGITELPFSTFVATMQPIHLAIGFVEGLITSAVLIFIHEARPELLWGIGESTEKRDAKLSFKKTIITIAVAAALCGGVVSLFASAFPDGLEWSMEQVAGTTELEAQGQAYETAEAIQETTSLLPDYAFPDSEAAAGTSFSGIVGALIVAGLSAACCYAFRFFRRKTETQTA
;
A
#
# COMPACT_ATOMS: atom_id res chain seq x y z
N MET A 1 8.42 -0.51 3.40
CA MET A 1 9.03 -1.63 4.12
C MET A 1 8.22 -2.88 3.90
N HIS A 2 8.76 -3.72 3.04
CA HIS A 2 8.23 -5.05 2.79
C HIS A 2 9.09 -6.02 3.56
N MET A 3 8.47 -6.77 4.46
CA MET A 3 9.15 -7.77 5.26
C MET A 3 9.54 -8.96 4.37
N ALA A 4 10.82 -9.35 4.43
CA ALA A 4 11.34 -10.55 3.81
C ALA A 4 10.99 -11.80 4.62
N ASP A 5 10.99 -12.96 3.97
CA ASP A 5 10.63 -14.24 4.62
C ASP A 5 11.55 -14.57 5.79
N ALA A 6 12.84 -14.24 5.68
CA ALA A 6 13.82 -14.50 6.73
C ALA A 6 13.57 -13.76 8.06
N LEU A 7 12.71 -12.73 8.06
CA LEU A 7 12.40 -11.95 9.26
C LEU A 7 11.28 -12.56 10.10
N VAL A 8 10.59 -13.60 9.61
CA VAL A 8 9.41 -14.15 10.28
C VAL A 8 9.48 -15.66 10.39
N ALA A 9 9.21 -16.18 11.58
CA ALA A 9 9.10 -17.62 11.80
C ALA A 9 7.77 -18.14 11.22
N PRO A 10 7.69 -19.40 10.72
CA PRO A 10 6.48 -19.95 10.10
C PRO A 10 5.21 -19.85 10.98
N ALA A 11 5.35 -19.97 12.30
CA ALA A 11 4.23 -19.83 13.24
C ALA A 11 3.68 -18.40 13.29
N VAL A 12 4.55 -17.39 13.27
CA VAL A 12 4.18 -15.97 13.25
C VAL A 12 3.56 -15.64 11.89
N ALA A 13 4.19 -16.07 10.80
CA ALA A 13 3.68 -15.92 9.43
C ALA A 13 2.26 -16.50 9.29
N GLY A 14 2.04 -17.75 9.71
CA GLY A 14 0.73 -18.39 9.67
C GLY A 14 -0.32 -17.64 10.50
N THR A 15 0.07 -17.12 11.66
CA THR A 15 -0.82 -16.30 12.50
C THR A 15 -1.22 -15.00 11.80
N MET A 16 -0.26 -14.30 11.20
CA MET A 16 -0.53 -13.05 10.48
C MET A 16 -1.35 -13.27 9.22
N TYR A 17 -1.16 -14.40 8.52
CA TYR A 17 -2.05 -14.82 7.43
C TYR A 17 -3.50 -15.00 7.90
N VAL A 18 -3.73 -15.64 9.04
CA VAL A 18 -5.07 -15.81 9.61
C VAL A 18 -5.71 -14.46 9.93
N LEU A 19 -4.97 -13.56 10.59
CA LEU A 19 -5.47 -12.23 10.95
C LEU A 19 -5.79 -11.37 9.72
N SER A 20 -4.86 -11.29 8.78
CA SER A 20 -4.99 -10.53 7.54
C SER A 20 -6.13 -11.07 6.65
N THR A 21 -6.24 -12.40 6.53
CA THR A 21 -7.34 -13.04 5.77
C THR A 21 -8.68 -12.85 6.47
N GLY A 22 -8.72 -12.89 7.80
CA GLY A 22 -9.92 -12.59 8.59
C GLY A 22 -10.42 -11.16 8.33
N ALA A 23 -9.52 -10.18 8.39
CA ALA A 23 -9.82 -8.79 8.05
C ALA A 23 -10.28 -8.64 6.58
N ALA A 24 -9.67 -9.39 5.66
CA ALA A 24 -10.04 -9.39 4.24
C ALA A 24 -11.45 -9.96 4.03
N GLY A 25 -11.80 -11.06 4.72
CA GLY A 25 -13.13 -11.67 4.67
C GLY A 25 -14.23 -10.71 5.15
N VAL A 26 -13.98 -9.99 6.25
CA VAL A 26 -14.88 -8.93 6.73
C VAL A 26 -14.99 -7.80 5.70
N SER A 27 -13.87 -7.41 5.09
CA SER A 27 -13.84 -6.36 4.07
C SER A 27 -14.62 -6.72 2.82
N VAL A 28 -14.48 -7.96 2.32
CA VAL A 28 -15.28 -8.50 1.20
C VAL A 28 -16.77 -8.41 1.52
N LYS A 29 -17.18 -8.82 2.72
CA LYS A 29 -18.58 -8.72 3.14
C LYS A 29 -19.06 -7.26 3.15
N LYS A 30 -18.27 -6.34 3.71
CA LYS A 30 -18.65 -4.92 3.81
C LYS A 30 -18.73 -4.23 2.45
N VAL A 31 -17.80 -4.49 1.56
CA VAL A 31 -17.84 -3.91 0.19
C VAL A 31 -19.04 -4.45 -0.61
N ARG A 32 -19.40 -5.73 -0.43
CA ARG A 32 -20.65 -6.29 -1.02
C ARG A 32 -21.90 -5.59 -0.50
N GLU A 33 -21.96 -5.32 0.80
CA GLU A 33 -23.09 -4.63 1.44
C GLU A 33 -23.27 -3.19 0.93
N GLU A 34 -22.17 -2.50 0.56
CA GLU A 34 -22.22 -1.15 0.00
C GLU A 34 -22.80 -1.11 -1.43
N SER A 35 -22.55 -2.14 -2.25
CA SER A 35 -23.10 -2.30 -3.60
C SER A 35 -22.92 -1.06 -4.53
N ASP A 36 -21.82 -0.33 -4.35
CA ASP A 36 -21.45 0.85 -5.17
C ASP A 36 -20.48 0.50 -6.32
N GLU A 37 -21.03 0.28 -7.52
CA GLU A 37 -20.26 -0.04 -8.73
C GLU A 37 -19.23 1.03 -9.12
N SER A 38 -19.39 2.27 -8.67
CA SER A 38 -18.44 3.35 -8.98
C SER A 38 -17.06 3.11 -8.37
N LYS A 39 -16.96 2.24 -7.35
CA LYS A 39 -15.68 1.87 -6.71
C LYS A 39 -14.78 1.03 -7.60
N ILE A 40 -15.31 0.23 -8.52
CA ILE A 40 -14.50 -0.67 -9.37
C ILE A 40 -13.40 0.10 -10.12
N PRO A 41 -13.71 1.14 -10.92
CA PRO A 41 -12.68 1.90 -11.62
C PRO A 41 -11.76 2.66 -10.66
N VAL A 42 -12.26 3.14 -9.52
CA VAL A 42 -11.45 3.85 -8.52
C VAL A 42 -10.44 2.90 -7.86
N MET A 43 -10.85 1.67 -7.50
CA MET A 43 -9.97 0.62 -6.97
C MET A 43 -8.86 0.29 -7.97
N GLY A 44 -9.22 0.12 -9.24
CA GLY A 44 -8.24 -0.14 -10.30
C GLY A 44 -7.20 0.96 -10.44
N VAL A 45 -7.63 2.22 -10.65
CA VAL A 45 -6.67 3.32 -10.91
C VAL A 45 -5.92 3.77 -9.66
N MET A 46 -6.53 3.73 -8.48
CA MET A 46 -5.83 4.06 -7.23
C MET A 46 -4.88 2.96 -6.81
N GLY A 47 -5.23 1.68 -7.03
CA GLY A 47 -4.31 0.57 -6.82
C GLY A 47 -3.10 0.68 -7.74
N ALA A 48 -3.32 0.94 -9.03
CA ALA A 48 -2.25 1.19 -10.00
C ALA A 48 -1.37 2.38 -9.61
N PHE A 49 -1.98 3.47 -9.16
CA PHE A 49 -1.25 4.66 -8.69
C PHE A 49 -0.41 4.32 -7.46
N VAL A 50 -0.97 3.65 -6.45
CA VAL A 50 -0.23 3.26 -5.24
C VAL A 50 0.93 2.34 -5.57
N PHE A 51 0.72 1.30 -6.39
CA PHE A 51 1.77 0.42 -6.87
C PHE A 51 2.90 1.22 -7.55
N ALA A 52 2.54 2.10 -8.50
CA ALA A 52 3.52 2.92 -9.22
C ALA A 52 4.29 3.85 -8.29
N THR A 53 3.64 4.39 -7.25
CA THR A 53 4.29 5.25 -6.26
C THR A 53 5.09 4.51 -5.18
N GLN A 54 4.79 3.23 -4.95
CA GLN A 54 5.57 2.36 -4.05
C GLN A 54 6.94 2.03 -4.66
N MET A 55 7.05 2.02 -5.99
CA MET A 55 8.34 1.91 -6.67
C MET A 55 9.21 3.19 -6.58
N LEU A 56 8.65 4.30 -6.05
CA LEU A 56 9.36 5.57 -5.95
C LEU A 56 10.04 5.71 -4.58
N ASN A 57 11.20 5.08 -4.43
CA ASN A 57 12.06 5.34 -3.28
C ASN A 57 12.55 6.79 -3.33
N PHE A 58 12.29 7.56 -2.27
CA PHE A 58 12.84 8.89 -2.06
C PHE A 58 13.90 8.85 -0.97
N THR A 59 15.03 9.52 -1.21
CA THR A 59 16.11 9.60 -0.24
C THR A 59 15.68 10.35 1.01
N ILE A 60 16.07 9.83 2.18
CA ILE A 60 15.95 10.55 3.45
C ILE A 60 17.27 11.30 3.69
N PRO A 61 17.28 12.65 3.64
CA PRO A 61 18.52 13.42 3.70
C PRO A 61 19.32 13.13 4.97
N GLY A 62 20.62 12.85 4.80
CA GLY A 62 21.57 12.72 5.91
C GLY A 62 21.60 11.35 6.60
N THR A 63 20.79 10.37 6.18
CA THR A 63 20.77 9.04 6.80
C THR A 63 21.44 7.95 5.95
N GLY A 64 21.53 8.17 4.62
CA GLY A 64 21.93 7.12 3.67
C GLY A 64 20.83 6.09 3.39
N SER A 65 19.60 6.35 3.85
CA SER A 65 18.42 5.50 3.62
C SER A 65 17.48 6.13 2.59
N SER A 66 16.56 5.33 2.08
CA SER A 66 15.39 5.76 1.34
C SER A 66 14.10 5.25 1.98
N GLY A 67 12.96 5.71 1.46
CA GLY A 67 11.68 5.06 1.71
C GLY A 67 10.72 5.36 0.59
N HIS A 68 9.61 4.64 0.55
CA HIS A 68 8.57 4.81 -0.45
C HIS A 68 7.22 5.08 0.22
N LEU A 69 6.23 5.46 -0.58
CA LEU A 69 4.87 5.54 -0.08
C LEU A 69 4.34 4.16 0.28
N CYS A 70 3.64 4.04 1.40
CA CYS A 70 2.83 2.89 1.73
C CYS A 70 1.46 2.96 1.05
N GLY A 71 0.74 4.09 1.16
CA GLY A 71 -0.48 4.38 0.38
C GLY A 71 -1.81 3.90 0.99
N GLY A 72 -1.81 3.19 2.12
CA GLY A 72 -3.05 2.69 2.74
C GLY A 72 -3.99 3.80 3.22
N MET A 73 -3.42 4.88 3.75
CA MET A 73 -4.17 6.08 4.16
C MET A 73 -4.82 6.78 2.94
N MET A 74 -4.11 6.86 1.82
CA MET A 74 -4.63 7.43 0.57
C MET A 74 -5.76 6.60 -0.02
N LEU A 75 -5.57 5.27 -0.10
CA LEU A 75 -6.60 4.35 -0.60
C LEU A 75 -7.86 4.42 0.23
N SER A 76 -7.74 4.37 1.55
CA SER A 76 -8.91 4.42 2.43
C SER A 76 -9.62 5.78 2.44
N ALA A 77 -8.90 6.88 2.24
CA ALA A 77 -9.50 8.21 2.05
C ALA A 77 -10.33 8.32 0.76
N MET A 78 -10.02 7.53 -0.27
CA MET A 78 -10.75 7.50 -1.55
C MET A 78 -11.85 6.45 -1.57
N LEU A 79 -11.57 5.26 -1.06
CA LEU A 79 -12.42 4.07 -1.22
C LEU A 79 -13.18 3.69 0.04
N GLY A 80 -12.82 4.28 1.18
CA GLY A 80 -13.16 3.79 2.50
C GLY A 80 -12.23 2.65 2.97
N PRO A 81 -12.25 2.32 4.27
CA PRO A 81 -11.33 1.37 4.89
C PRO A 81 -11.33 -0.01 4.21
N PHE A 82 -12.51 -0.57 3.96
CA PHE A 82 -12.65 -1.96 3.48
C PHE A 82 -12.21 -2.13 2.03
N ALA A 83 -12.68 -1.27 1.11
CA ALA A 83 -12.27 -1.33 -0.29
C ALA A 83 -10.80 -0.90 -0.48
N GLY A 84 -10.32 0.07 0.30
CA GLY A 84 -8.91 0.44 0.32
C GLY A 84 -8.01 -0.72 0.77
N PHE A 85 -8.39 -1.44 1.83
CA PHE A 85 -7.67 -2.61 2.32
C PHE A 85 -7.59 -3.73 1.28
N LEU A 86 -8.70 -4.07 0.62
CA LEU A 86 -8.70 -5.08 -0.44
C LEU A 86 -7.87 -4.66 -1.66
N THR A 87 -7.87 -3.36 -1.99
CA THR A 87 -7.04 -2.83 -3.07
C THR A 87 -5.56 -2.98 -2.74
N MET A 88 -5.16 -2.64 -1.50
CA MET A 88 -3.78 -2.79 -1.05
C MET A 88 -3.32 -4.25 -1.00
N ILE A 89 -4.19 -5.20 -0.62
CA ILE A 89 -3.87 -6.63 -0.71
C ILE A 89 -3.53 -7.01 -2.16
N GLY A 90 -4.29 -6.54 -3.14
CA GLY A 90 -4.02 -6.79 -4.55
C GLY A 90 -2.66 -6.22 -5.00
N VAL A 91 -2.31 -5.01 -4.52
CA VAL A 91 -1.00 -4.39 -4.76
C VAL A 91 0.12 -5.25 -4.19
N LEU A 92 0.06 -5.59 -2.90
CA LEU A 92 1.10 -6.36 -2.20
C LEU A 92 1.24 -7.78 -2.77
N LEU A 93 0.15 -8.41 -3.19
CA LEU A 93 0.17 -9.72 -3.82
C LEU A 93 0.89 -9.69 -5.17
N VAL A 94 0.68 -8.63 -5.97
CA VAL A 94 1.39 -8.45 -7.24
C VAL A 94 2.88 -8.20 -7.00
N GLN A 95 3.23 -7.36 -6.02
CA GLN A 95 4.63 -7.09 -5.65
C GLN A 95 5.35 -8.36 -5.22
N CYS A 96 4.75 -9.11 -4.29
CA CYS A 96 5.32 -10.34 -3.77
C CYS A 96 5.48 -11.42 -4.85
N LEU A 97 4.46 -11.65 -5.68
CA LEU A 97 4.49 -12.77 -6.62
C LEU A 97 5.20 -12.47 -7.94
N LEU A 98 5.07 -11.25 -8.47
CA LEU A 98 5.60 -10.92 -9.81
C LEU A 98 6.95 -10.18 -9.76
N PHE A 99 7.22 -9.48 -8.64
CA PHE A 99 8.40 -8.63 -8.50
C PHE A 99 9.33 -9.06 -7.37
N ALA A 100 9.00 -10.14 -6.66
CA ALA A 100 9.74 -10.61 -5.48
C ALA A 100 9.96 -9.53 -4.39
N ASP A 101 9.15 -8.47 -4.41
CA ASP A 101 9.22 -7.37 -3.46
C ASP A 101 8.34 -7.72 -2.25
N GLY A 102 8.99 -8.16 -1.18
CA GLY A 102 8.38 -8.76 0.00
C GLY A 102 8.23 -10.27 -0.11
N GLY A 103 8.45 -10.94 1.02
CA GLY A 103 8.43 -12.39 1.10
C GLY A 103 7.02 -12.99 1.08
N LEU A 104 6.85 -14.16 0.45
CA LEU A 104 5.57 -14.85 0.36
C LEU A 104 5.12 -15.42 1.70
N MET A 105 6.05 -15.95 2.50
CA MET A 105 5.73 -16.35 3.87
C MET A 105 5.38 -15.14 4.75
N ALA A 106 6.05 -14.01 4.53
CA ALA A 106 5.82 -12.75 5.23
C ALA A 106 4.63 -11.93 4.69
N LEU A 107 3.98 -12.34 3.59
CA LEU A 107 2.89 -11.58 2.97
C LEU A 107 1.72 -11.30 3.94
N GLY A 108 1.40 -12.23 4.84
CA GLY A 108 0.41 -12.01 5.90
C GLY A 108 0.77 -10.84 6.82
N CYS A 109 2.05 -10.73 7.18
CA CYS A 109 2.61 -9.61 7.94
C CYS A 109 2.57 -8.32 7.12
N ASN A 110 3.02 -8.35 5.86
CA ASN A 110 3.02 -7.20 4.97
C ASN A 110 1.62 -6.61 4.78
N VAL A 111 0.60 -7.45 4.60
CA VAL A 111 -0.80 -7.01 4.53
C VAL A 111 -1.22 -6.32 5.82
N TRP A 112 -0.84 -6.84 6.99
CA TRP A 112 -1.18 -6.19 8.25
C TRP A 112 -0.46 -4.84 8.42
N ASN A 113 0.85 -4.84 8.22
CA ASN A 113 1.70 -3.69 8.51
C ASN A 113 1.46 -2.53 7.55
N MET A 114 1.26 -2.84 6.27
CA MET A 114 1.12 -1.83 5.21
C MET A 114 -0.33 -1.53 4.86
N ALA A 115 -1.22 -2.53 4.90
CA ALA A 115 -2.63 -2.31 4.54
C ALA A 115 -3.50 -2.05 5.77
N PHE A 116 -3.42 -2.88 6.82
CA PHE A 116 -4.39 -2.81 7.91
C PHE A 116 -4.31 -1.50 8.68
N TYR A 117 -3.11 -1.10 9.15
CA TYR A 117 -2.94 0.15 9.90
C TYR A 117 -3.36 1.37 9.07
N GLY A 118 -2.85 1.49 7.85
CA GLY A 118 -3.18 2.57 6.92
C GLY A 118 -4.68 2.68 6.65
N CYS A 119 -5.29 1.55 6.27
CA CYS A 119 -6.68 1.54 5.82
C CYS A 119 -7.68 1.62 6.96
N PHE A 120 -7.44 0.99 8.12
CA PHE A 120 -8.38 0.99 9.23
C PHE A 120 -8.06 2.03 10.29
N ILE A 121 -6.85 2.02 10.84
CA ILE A 121 -6.48 2.93 11.94
C ILE A 121 -6.41 4.37 11.44
N GLY A 122 -5.69 4.60 10.33
CA GLY A 122 -5.59 5.92 9.71
C GLY A 122 -6.96 6.48 9.32
N SER A 123 -7.79 5.67 8.66
CA SER A 123 -9.09 6.16 8.19
C SER A 123 -10.12 6.34 9.31
N LEU A 124 -10.22 5.42 10.28
CA LEU A 124 -11.27 5.43 11.29
C LEU A 124 -10.94 6.35 12.46
N LEU A 125 -9.67 6.42 12.87
CA LEU A 125 -9.26 7.23 14.03
C LEU A 125 -8.84 8.65 13.64
N ILE A 126 -8.32 8.86 12.43
CA ILE A 126 -7.80 10.17 12.01
C ILE A 126 -8.70 10.79 10.93
N TRP A 127 -8.84 10.14 9.77
CA TRP A 127 -9.53 10.74 8.63
C TRP A 127 -10.99 11.06 8.90
N ARG A 128 -11.79 10.03 9.25
CA ARG A 128 -13.24 10.16 9.42
C ARG A 128 -13.61 11.20 10.48
N PRO A 129 -12.97 11.23 11.68
CA PRO A 129 -13.27 12.26 12.68
C PRO A 129 -12.97 13.68 12.17
N ILE A 130 -11.86 13.89 11.48
CA ILE A 130 -11.48 15.22 10.96
C ILE A 130 -12.41 15.66 9.82
N MET A 131 -12.81 14.74 8.94
CA MET A 131 -13.69 15.02 7.79
C MET A 131 -15.18 15.10 8.13
N LYS A 132 -15.60 14.67 9.34
CA LYS A 132 -17.02 14.60 9.75
C LYS A 132 -17.79 15.90 9.60
N LYS A 133 -17.13 17.06 9.79
CA LYS A 133 -17.72 18.41 9.66
C LYS A 133 -17.32 19.08 8.34
N GLY A 134 -17.21 18.31 7.27
CA GLY A 134 -16.79 18.78 5.96
C GLY A 134 -15.27 18.85 5.78
N ALA A 135 -14.84 18.74 4.53
CA ALA A 135 -13.44 18.75 4.14
C ALA A 135 -12.97 20.16 3.74
N THR A 136 -11.76 20.52 4.17
CA THR A 136 -11.02 21.69 3.69
C THR A 136 -9.59 21.28 3.38
N LYS A 137 -8.86 22.06 2.58
CA LYS A 137 -7.46 21.75 2.25
C LYS A 137 -6.59 21.53 3.49
N ILE A 138 -6.76 22.37 4.51
CA ILE A 138 -6.02 22.27 5.78
C ILE A 138 -6.39 20.98 6.51
N LYS A 139 -7.68 20.67 6.62
CA LYS A 139 -8.13 19.43 7.27
C LYS A 139 -7.58 18.20 6.55
N ILE A 140 -7.60 18.18 5.22
CA ILE A 140 -7.06 17.08 4.42
C ILE A 140 -5.57 16.94 4.70
N ALA A 141 -4.80 18.05 4.64
CA ALA A 141 -3.38 18.02 4.93
C ALA A 141 -3.05 17.49 6.32
N LEU A 142 -3.74 17.98 7.37
CA LEU A 142 -3.52 17.51 8.73
C LEU A 142 -3.90 16.03 8.89
N ALA A 143 -5.04 15.60 8.34
CA ALA A 143 -5.48 14.22 8.41
C ALA A 143 -4.52 13.27 7.68
N SER A 144 -4.02 13.67 6.51
CA SER A 144 -3.02 12.91 5.75
C SER A 144 -1.70 12.81 6.49
N ILE A 145 -1.16 13.92 7.01
CA ILE A 145 0.13 13.92 7.71
C ILE A 145 0.06 13.11 9.00
N PHE A 146 -0.91 13.40 9.88
CA PHE A 146 -1.03 12.65 11.13
C PHE A 146 -1.43 11.19 10.91
N GLY A 147 -2.28 10.93 9.92
CA GLY A 147 -2.70 9.58 9.54
C GLY A 147 -1.51 8.74 9.09
N CYS A 148 -0.75 9.23 8.09
CA CYS A 148 0.40 8.51 7.56
C CYS A 148 1.46 8.31 8.65
N VAL A 149 1.87 9.38 9.36
CA VAL A 149 2.85 9.27 10.45
C VAL A 149 2.43 8.20 11.47
N LEU A 150 1.20 8.24 11.97
CA LEU A 150 0.73 7.25 12.94
C LEU A 150 0.78 5.84 12.37
N THR A 151 0.27 5.63 11.15
CA THR A 151 0.15 4.29 10.58
C THR A 151 1.50 3.69 10.19
N LEU A 152 2.46 4.51 9.73
CA LEU A 152 3.81 4.04 9.44
C LEU A 152 4.57 3.70 10.72
N GLN A 153 4.42 4.48 11.80
CA GLN A 153 5.01 4.12 13.10
C GLN A 153 4.45 2.80 13.62
N LEU A 154 3.13 2.57 13.48
CA LEU A 154 2.51 1.30 13.87
C LEU A 154 3.00 0.13 13.01
N GLY A 155 3.09 0.30 11.69
CA GLY A 155 3.61 -0.73 10.78
C GLY A 155 5.07 -1.09 11.07
N ALA A 156 5.93 -0.06 11.22
CA ALA A 156 7.34 -0.25 11.56
C ALA A 156 7.52 -0.90 12.93
N PHE A 157 6.69 -0.54 13.91
CA PHE A 157 6.72 -1.18 15.22
C PHE A 157 6.25 -2.64 15.14
N SER A 158 5.20 -2.92 14.36
CA SER A 158 4.68 -4.28 14.18
C SER A 158 5.74 -5.22 13.62
N VAL A 159 6.51 -4.81 12.62
CA VAL A 159 7.64 -5.62 12.11
C VAL A 159 8.68 -5.91 13.20
N THR A 160 9.03 -4.93 14.03
CA THR A 160 9.99 -5.18 15.13
C THR A 160 9.46 -6.19 16.14
N ILE A 161 8.15 -6.19 16.39
CA ILE A 161 7.48 -7.13 17.30
C ILE A 161 7.35 -8.51 16.66
N GLU A 162 6.96 -8.59 15.38
CA GLU A 162 6.88 -9.83 14.61
C GLU A 162 8.25 -10.52 14.53
N THR A 163 9.30 -9.75 14.28
CA THR A 163 10.70 -10.21 14.26
C THR A 163 11.13 -10.72 15.64
N LEU A 164 10.81 -9.98 16.72
CA LEU A 164 11.10 -10.39 18.10
C LEU A 164 10.39 -11.70 18.47
N ILE A 165 9.08 -11.81 18.19
CA ILE A 165 8.29 -13.02 18.49
C ILE A 165 8.78 -14.20 17.65
N SER A 166 9.29 -13.93 16.44
CA SER A 166 9.92 -14.93 15.58
C SER A 166 11.27 -15.43 16.09
N GLY A 167 11.86 -14.76 17.09
CA GLY A 167 13.11 -15.17 17.71
C GLY A 167 14.35 -14.89 16.88
N ILE A 168 14.29 -13.95 15.94
CA ILE A 168 15.43 -13.55 15.10
C ILE A 168 16.42 -12.75 15.96
N THR A 169 17.52 -13.38 16.34
CA THR A 169 18.47 -12.84 17.35
C THR A 169 19.42 -11.79 16.78
N GLU A 170 19.61 -11.80 15.47
CA GLU A 170 20.42 -10.91 14.65
C GLU A 170 19.89 -9.47 14.69
N LEU A 171 18.61 -9.30 15.05
CA LEU A 171 17.95 -8.02 15.19
C LEU A 171 17.44 -7.82 16.64
N PRO A 172 18.33 -7.48 17.59
CA PRO A 172 17.92 -7.23 18.97
C PRO A 172 16.85 -6.13 19.05
N PHE A 173 15.73 -6.43 19.72
CA PHE A 173 14.53 -5.60 19.70
C PHE A 173 14.79 -4.11 20.00
N SER A 174 15.51 -3.79 21.07
CA SER A 174 15.74 -2.39 21.45
C SER A 174 16.52 -1.60 20.40
N THR A 175 17.53 -2.23 19.79
CA THR A 175 18.36 -1.59 18.75
C THR A 175 17.57 -1.47 17.45
N PHE A 176 16.85 -2.53 17.07
CA PHE A 176 16.06 -2.54 15.84
C PHE A 176 14.88 -1.55 15.90
N VAL A 177 14.19 -1.44 17.03
CA VAL A 177 13.17 -0.39 17.22
C VAL A 177 13.78 1.01 17.14
N ALA A 178 14.98 1.21 17.70
CA ALA A 178 15.65 2.50 17.73
C ALA A 178 16.09 2.98 16.34
N THR A 179 16.33 2.08 15.38
CA THR A 179 16.61 2.43 13.97
C THR A 179 15.32 2.54 13.16
N MET A 180 14.37 1.62 13.36
CA MET A 180 13.12 1.55 12.60
C MET A 180 12.19 2.74 12.84
N GLN A 181 11.99 3.16 14.09
CA GLN A 181 11.00 4.20 14.40
C GLN A 181 11.38 5.59 13.89
N PRO A 182 12.63 6.08 14.03
CA PRO A 182 12.98 7.41 13.54
C PRO A 182 12.93 7.53 12.01
N ILE A 183 13.38 6.50 11.28
CA ILE A 183 13.37 6.56 9.82
C ILE A 183 11.94 6.53 9.27
N HIS A 184 11.07 5.68 9.82
CA HIS A 184 9.67 5.60 9.43
C HIS A 184 8.84 6.81 9.88
N LEU A 185 9.28 7.54 10.91
CA LEU A 185 8.70 8.84 11.25
C LEU A 185 8.93 9.85 10.12
N ALA A 186 10.15 9.90 9.57
CA ALA A 186 10.49 10.78 8.46
C ALA A 186 9.76 10.36 7.17
N ILE A 187 9.75 9.06 6.85
CA ILE A 187 9.01 8.50 5.70
C ILE A 187 7.52 8.83 5.82
N GLY A 188 6.92 8.60 6.98
CA GLY A 188 5.50 8.86 7.21
C GLY A 188 5.13 10.33 7.10
N PHE A 189 6.04 11.25 7.46
CA PHE A 189 5.83 12.68 7.24
C PHE A 189 5.83 13.04 5.74
N VAL A 190 6.80 12.53 4.98
CA VAL A 190 6.89 12.75 3.52
C VAL A 190 5.69 12.13 2.80
N GLU A 191 5.31 10.89 3.14
CA GLU A 191 4.11 10.24 2.62
C GLU A 191 2.85 11.06 2.95
N GLY A 192 2.78 11.62 4.16
CA GLY A 192 1.71 12.51 4.57
C GLY A 192 1.57 13.74 3.68
N LEU A 193 2.68 14.36 3.29
CA LEU A 193 2.71 15.49 2.37
C LEU A 193 2.23 15.08 0.96
N ILE A 194 2.76 13.98 0.43
CA ILE A 194 2.38 13.49 -0.90
C ILE A 194 0.89 13.09 -0.93
N THR A 195 0.44 12.35 0.10
CA THR A 195 -0.97 11.98 0.30
C THR A 195 -1.85 13.22 0.38
N SER A 196 -1.42 14.25 1.10
CA SER A 196 -2.18 15.50 1.17
C SER A 196 -2.31 16.18 -0.20
N ALA A 197 -1.24 16.22 -1.00
CA ALA A 197 -1.25 16.85 -2.31
C ALA A 197 -2.23 16.15 -3.26
N VAL A 198 -2.19 14.82 -3.30
CA VAL A 198 -3.11 14.00 -4.11
C VAL A 198 -4.56 14.20 -3.64
N LEU A 199 -4.85 14.10 -2.34
CA LEU A 199 -6.21 14.21 -1.83
C LEU A 199 -6.77 15.64 -1.93
N ILE A 200 -5.93 16.68 -1.84
CA ILE A 200 -6.32 18.07 -2.13
C ILE A 200 -6.65 18.24 -3.62
N PHE A 201 -5.87 17.65 -4.51
CA PHE A 201 -6.20 17.65 -5.94
C PHE A 201 -7.57 17.00 -6.18
N ILE A 202 -7.82 15.83 -5.58
CA ILE A 202 -9.13 15.16 -5.69
C ILE A 202 -10.24 16.00 -5.08
N HIS A 203 -10.03 16.60 -3.92
CA HIS A 203 -11.01 17.49 -3.28
C HIS A 203 -11.41 18.66 -4.18
N GLU A 204 -10.46 19.22 -4.92
CA GLU A 204 -10.71 20.33 -5.84
C GLU A 204 -11.31 19.88 -7.17
N ALA A 205 -10.89 18.72 -7.69
CA ALA A 205 -11.35 18.18 -8.95
C ALA A 205 -12.76 17.58 -8.84
N ARG A 206 -12.98 16.76 -7.79
CA ARG A 206 -14.18 15.94 -7.60
C ARG A 206 -14.36 15.51 -6.13
N PRO A 207 -14.82 16.40 -5.24
CA PRO A 207 -14.89 16.15 -3.80
C PRO A 207 -15.71 14.92 -3.39
N GLU A 208 -16.70 14.54 -4.20
CA GLU A 208 -17.56 13.36 -3.99
C GLU A 208 -16.81 12.01 -4.00
N LEU A 209 -15.56 11.98 -4.49
CA LEU A 209 -14.72 10.77 -4.43
C LEU A 209 -14.05 10.55 -3.06
N LEU A 210 -14.07 11.55 -2.19
CA LEU A 210 -13.46 11.42 -0.87
C LEU A 210 -14.45 10.79 0.11
N TRP A 211 -14.00 9.75 0.78
CA TRP A 211 -14.79 9.00 1.74
C TRP A 211 -14.99 9.75 3.06
N GLY A 212 -16.15 9.59 3.68
CA GLY A 212 -16.41 10.05 5.05
C GLY A 212 -16.54 11.56 5.22
N ILE A 213 -16.68 12.32 4.12
CA ILE A 213 -16.97 13.75 4.18
C ILE A 213 -18.43 13.96 4.61
N GLY A 214 -18.64 14.76 5.67
CA GLY A 214 -19.98 15.14 6.12
C GLY A 214 -20.70 16.11 5.17
N GLU A 215 -22.04 16.06 5.22
CA GLU A 215 -22.97 16.82 4.35
C GLU A 215 -22.81 18.36 4.41
N SER A 216 -22.13 18.88 5.43
CA SER A 216 -21.85 20.31 5.64
C SER A 216 -20.90 20.93 4.61
N THR A 217 -20.32 20.14 3.71
CA THR A 217 -19.55 20.70 2.61
C THR A 217 -20.56 21.32 1.66
N GLU A 218 -20.54 22.65 1.50
CA GLU A 218 -21.25 23.30 0.40
C GLU A 218 -21.04 22.44 -0.85
N LYS A 219 -22.13 22.09 -1.55
CA LYS A 219 -22.08 21.28 -2.77
C LYS A 219 -21.17 22.01 -3.77
N ARG A 220 -19.88 21.74 -3.70
CA ARG A 220 -18.88 22.26 -4.61
C ARG A 220 -19.06 21.49 -5.90
N ASP A 221 -19.40 22.21 -6.96
CA ASP A 221 -19.52 21.62 -8.27
C ASP A 221 -18.19 20.95 -8.66
N ALA A 222 -18.26 19.72 -9.15
CA ALA A 222 -17.10 19.00 -9.62
C ALA A 222 -16.50 19.74 -10.83
N LYS A 223 -15.24 20.14 -10.72
CA LYS A 223 -14.51 20.82 -11.81
C LYS A 223 -14.21 19.86 -12.98
N LEU A 224 -14.05 18.57 -12.67
CA LEU A 224 -13.81 17.50 -13.64
C LEU A 224 -14.92 16.45 -13.59
N SER A 225 -15.25 15.87 -14.76
CA SER A 225 -16.12 14.70 -14.81
C SER A 225 -15.42 13.46 -14.26
N PHE A 226 -16.19 12.46 -13.82
CA PHE A 226 -15.65 11.21 -13.29
C PHE A 226 -14.57 10.62 -14.20
N LYS A 227 -14.92 10.46 -15.48
CA LYS A 227 -14.04 9.89 -16.50
C LYS A 227 -12.74 10.67 -16.63
N LYS A 228 -12.80 12.01 -16.60
CA LYS A 228 -11.59 12.85 -16.66
C LYS A 228 -10.73 12.65 -15.42
N THR A 229 -11.32 12.64 -14.22
CA THR A 229 -10.56 12.40 -12.98
C THR A 229 -9.87 11.04 -12.98
N ILE A 230 -10.57 9.97 -13.37
CA ILE A 230 -10.03 8.61 -13.46
C ILE A 230 -8.89 8.53 -14.49
N ILE A 231 -9.05 9.15 -15.67
CA ILE A 231 -7.99 9.23 -16.68
C ILE A 231 -6.78 9.99 -16.15
N THR A 232 -6.97 11.11 -15.45
CA THR A 232 -5.87 11.87 -14.87
C THR A 232 -5.07 11.05 -13.85
N ILE A 233 -5.75 10.30 -12.98
CA ILE A 233 -5.08 9.40 -12.02
C ILE A 233 -4.33 8.29 -12.75
N ALA A 234 -4.93 7.67 -13.77
CA ALA A 234 -4.29 6.62 -14.55
C ALA A 234 -3.04 7.11 -15.30
N VAL A 235 -3.10 8.31 -15.89
CA VAL A 235 -1.94 8.95 -16.52
C VAL A 235 -0.88 9.29 -15.48
N ALA A 236 -1.26 9.79 -14.31
CA ALA A 236 -0.31 10.04 -13.22
C ALA A 236 0.36 8.75 -12.76
N ALA A 237 -0.36 7.64 -12.64
CA ALA A 237 0.19 6.33 -12.30
C ALA A 237 1.20 5.87 -13.36
N ALA A 238 0.86 5.98 -14.65
CA ALA A 238 1.75 5.61 -15.75
C ALA A 238 3.01 6.49 -15.80
N LEU A 239 2.89 7.80 -15.53
CA LEU A 239 4.03 8.71 -15.45
C LEU A 239 4.92 8.39 -14.23
N CYS A 240 4.31 8.13 -13.07
CA CYS A 240 5.04 7.72 -11.88
C CYS A 240 5.83 6.43 -12.12
N GLY A 241 5.16 5.37 -12.58
CA GLY A 241 5.77 4.06 -12.78
C GLY A 241 6.71 3.98 -13.98
N GLY A 242 6.46 4.75 -15.04
CA GLY A 242 7.25 4.69 -16.28
C GLY A 242 8.39 5.69 -16.37
N VAL A 243 8.26 6.85 -15.73
CA VAL A 243 9.21 7.97 -15.88
C VAL A 243 9.81 8.39 -14.55
N VAL A 244 8.98 8.66 -13.53
CA VAL A 244 9.48 9.15 -12.23
C VAL A 244 10.27 8.07 -11.49
N SER A 245 9.90 6.80 -11.67
CA SER A 245 10.59 5.64 -11.10
C SER A 245 12.04 5.51 -11.53
N LEU A 246 12.40 6.04 -12.70
CA LEU A 246 13.79 6.09 -13.17
C LEU A 246 14.70 6.98 -12.30
N PHE A 247 14.09 7.85 -11.48
CA PHE A 247 14.78 8.74 -10.55
C PHE A 247 14.63 8.27 -9.10
N ALA A 248 14.11 7.05 -8.88
CA ALA A 248 14.01 6.48 -7.55
C ALA A 248 15.41 6.30 -6.94
N SER A 249 15.51 6.54 -5.64
CA SER A 249 16.72 6.37 -4.85
C SER A 249 17.13 4.90 -4.81
N ALA A 250 18.40 4.63 -5.09
CA ALA A 250 19.00 3.30 -4.99
C ALA A 250 19.51 2.96 -3.57
N PHE A 251 19.37 3.88 -2.61
CA PHE A 251 19.68 3.59 -1.20
C PHE A 251 18.70 2.58 -0.59
N PRO A 252 19.16 1.79 0.40
CA PRO A 252 18.32 0.79 1.06
C PRO A 252 17.09 1.45 1.67
N ASP A 253 15.96 0.74 1.61
CA ASP A 253 14.72 1.21 2.19
C ASP A 253 14.82 1.34 3.74
N GLY A 254 13.80 1.89 4.39
CA GLY A 254 13.85 2.12 5.83
C GLY A 254 14.04 0.85 6.68
N LEU A 255 13.58 -0.31 6.19
CA LEU A 255 13.75 -1.61 6.85
C LEU A 255 15.14 -2.17 6.56
N GLU A 256 15.55 -2.23 5.30
CA GLU A 256 16.87 -2.69 4.87
C GLU A 256 17.98 -1.88 5.53
N TRP A 257 17.85 -0.55 5.56
CA TRP A 257 18.78 0.33 6.24
C TRP A 257 18.84 0.03 7.74
N SER A 258 17.68 -0.21 8.37
CA SER A 258 17.64 -0.55 9.79
C SER A 258 18.29 -1.90 10.08
N MET A 259 18.18 -2.87 9.17
CA MET A 259 18.88 -4.15 9.23
C MET A 259 20.39 -3.95 9.06
N GLU A 260 20.81 -3.15 8.09
CA GLU A 260 22.22 -2.83 7.86
C GLU A 260 22.85 -2.17 9.11
N GLN A 261 22.15 -1.23 9.74
CA GLN A 261 22.63 -0.58 10.96
C GLN A 261 22.74 -1.51 12.17
N VAL A 262 21.98 -2.60 12.23
CA VAL A 262 21.88 -3.48 13.41
C VAL A 262 22.65 -4.78 13.22
N ALA A 263 22.48 -5.44 12.07
CA ALA A 263 23.05 -6.72 11.72
C ALA A 263 24.24 -6.62 10.75
N GLY A 264 24.48 -5.45 10.15
CA GLY A 264 25.57 -5.26 9.17
C GLY A 264 25.27 -5.81 7.77
N THR A 265 24.01 -6.16 7.50
CA THR A 265 23.52 -6.71 6.22
C THR A 265 22.10 -6.25 5.95
N THR A 266 21.73 -6.09 4.68
CA THR A 266 20.35 -5.80 4.23
C THR A 266 19.51 -7.06 4.10
N GLU A 267 20.15 -8.23 4.07
CA GLU A 267 19.50 -9.54 3.89
C GLU A 267 19.92 -10.49 5.01
N LEU A 268 18.96 -11.28 5.49
CA LEU A 268 19.22 -12.37 6.43
C LEU A 268 18.89 -13.69 5.73
N GLU A 269 19.70 -14.70 6.02
CA GLU A 269 19.42 -16.06 5.57
C GLU A 269 18.47 -16.74 6.57
N ALA A 270 17.53 -17.53 6.05
CA ALA A 270 16.70 -18.40 6.86
C ALA A 270 16.66 -19.80 6.27
N GLN A 271 16.65 -20.81 7.14
CA GLN A 271 16.70 -22.21 6.74
C GLN A 271 15.44 -22.94 7.18
N GLY A 272 14.98 -23.85 6.32
CA GLY A 272 13.88 -24.75 6.62
C GLY A 272 12.87 -24.85 5.48
N GLN A 273 12.14 -25.95 5.47
CA GLN A 273 11.22 -26.33 4.38
C GLN A 273 10.20 -25.23 4.02
N ALA A 274 9.72 -24.47 5.02
CA ALA A 274 8.75 -23.40 4.78
C ALA A 274 9.35 -22.25 3.95
N TYR A 275 10.58 -21.84 4.25
CA TYR A 275 11.32 -20.80 3.52
C TYR A 275 11.63 -21.26 2.11
N GLU A 276 12.20 -22.46 1.96
CA GLU A 276 12.53 -23.06 0.65
C GLU A 276 11.29 -23.20 -0.25
N THR A 277 10.14 -23.56 0.34
CA THR A 277 8.88 -23.68 -0.43
C THR A 277 8.38 -22.31 -0.88
N ALA A 278 8.47 -21.30 -0.01
CA ALA A 278 8.03 -19.94 -0.33
C ALA A 278 8.92 -19.33 -1.43
N GLU A 279 10.24 -19.47 -1.29
CA GLU A 279 11.25 -19.08 -2.26
C GLU A 279 11.01 -19.75 -3.62
N ALA A 280 10.86 -21.08 -3.67
CA ALA A 280 10.60 -21.80 -4.92
C ALA A 280 9.32 -21.34 -5.64
N ILE A 281 8.28 -20.99 -4.88
CA ILE A 281 7.06 -20.40 -5.46
C ILE A 281 7.38 -19.03 -6.05
N GLN A 282 8.05 -18.14 -5.30
CA GLN A 282 8.39 -16.80 -5.77
C GLN A 282 9.34 -16.83 -6.98
N GLU A 283 10.34 -17.70 -7.00
CA GLU A 283 11.22 -17.91 -8.16
C GLU A 283 10.42 -18.33 -9.41
N THR A 284 9.40 -19.19 -9.24
CA THR A 284 8.58 -19.67 -10.36
C THR A 284 7.56 -18.63 -10.83
N THR A 285 7.02 -17.80 -9.92
CA THR A 285 5.99 -16.82 -10.27
C THR A 285 6.55 -15.45 -10.66
N SER A 286 7.75 -15.12 -10.19
CA SER A 286 8.36 -13.82 -10.43
C SER A 286 8.67 -13.64 -11.91
N LEU A 287 8.23 -12.50 -12.44
CA LEU A 287 8.48 -12.13 -13.83
C LEU A 287 9.68 -11.20 -13.92
N LEU A 288 9.78 -10.25 -12.97
CA LEU A 288 10.82 -9.23 -12.91
C LEU A 288 11.20 -8.99 -11.45
N PRO A 289 11.96 -9.90 -10.81
CA PRO A 289 12.52 -9.67 -9.48
C PRO A 289 13.17 -8.29 -9.39
N ASP A 290 12.93 -7.58 -8.29
CA ASP A 290 13.44 -6.23 -8.03
C ASP A 290 13.15 -5.22 -9.14
N TYR A 291 12.05 -5.45 -9.88
CA TYR A 291 11.58 -4.61 -10.96
C TYR A 291 12.56 -4.48 -12.15
N ALA A 292 13.54 -5.37 -12.26
CA ALA A 292 14.57 -5.34 -13.30
C ALA A 292 14.44 -6.53 -14.28
N PHE A 293 14.87 -6.32 -15.54
CA PHE A 293 15.07 -7.44 -16.45
C PHE A 293 16.41 -8.13 -16.13
N PRO A 294 16.46 -9.47 -16.21
CA PRO A 294 17.73 -10.19 -16.21
C PRO A 294 18.64 -9.63 -17.31
N ASP A 295 19.85 -9.22 -16.96
CA ASP A 295 20.89 -8.77 -17.88
C ASP A 295 20.58 -7.53 -18.77
N SER A 296 19.67 -6.63 -18.35
CA SER A 296 19.35 -5.40 -19.12
C SER A 296 19.69 -4.09 -18.41
N GLU A 297 19.70 -2.98 -19.14
CA GLU A 297 19.78 -1.63 -18.56
C GLU A 297 18.67 -1.41 -17.52
N ALA A 298 19.05 -1.11 -16.28
CA ALA A 298 18.15 -0.97 -15.13
C ALA A 298 16.94 -0.05 -15.43
N ALA A 299 17.14 1.02 -16.21
CA ALA A 299 16.09 1.96 -16.56
C ALA A 299 14.94 1.34 -17.38
N ALA A 300 15.23 0.48 -18.36
CA ALA A 300 14.20 -0.14 -19.19
C ALA A 300 13.33 -1.12 -18.37
N GLY A 301 13.99 -1.89 -17.49
CA GLY A 301 13.32 -2.79 -16.53
C GLY A 301 12.39 -2.02 -15.60
N THR A 302 12.91 -1.01 -14.89
CA THR A 302 12.12 -0.23 -13.92
C THR A 302 10.91 0.45 -14.59
N SER A 303 11.08 1.05 -15.75
CA SER A 303 9.99 1.69 -16.51
C SER A 303 8.91 0.69 -16.92
N PHE A 304 9.33 -0.45 -17.47
CA PHE A 304 8.43 -1.51 -17.91
C PHE A 304 7.66 -2.10 -16.72
N SER A 305 8.36 -2.44 -15.65
CA SER A 305 7.79 -2.96 -14.41
C SER A 305 6.75 -2.01 -13.81
N GLY A 306 7.03 -0.70 -13.80
CA GLY A 306 6.10 0.29 -13.28
C GLY A 306 4.82 0.43 -14.11
N ILE A 307 4.93 0.40 -15.44
CA ILE A 307 3.74 0.48 -16.32
C ILE A 307 2.96 -0.84 -16.28
N VAL A 308 3.64 -1.97 -16.47
CA VAL A 308 2.99 -3.29 -16.58
C VAL A 308 2.43 -3.73 -15.23
N GLY A 309 3.19 -3.56 -14.15
CA GLY A 309 2.70 -3.85 -12.80
C GLY A 309 1.48 -3.00 -12.44
N ALA A 310 1.46 -1.70 -12.76
CA ALA A 310 0.30 -0.85 -12.55
C ALA A 310 -0.94 -1.33 -13.35
N LEU A 311 -0.75 -1.77 -14.59
CA LEU A 311 -1.82 -2.36 -15.40
C LEU A 311 -2.33 -3.68 -14.83
N ILE A 312 -1.44 -4.55 -14.35
CA ILE A 312 -1.79 -5.83 -13.71
C ILE A 312 -2.59 -5.56 -12.43
N VAL A 313 -2.16 -4.63 -11.58
CA VAL A 313 -2.88 -4.24 -10.36
C VAL A 313 -4.27 -3.69 -10.69
N ALA A 314 -4.39 -2.84 -11.71
CA ALA A 314 -5.69 -2.33 -12.15
C ALA A 314 -6.60 -3.46 -12.63
N GLY A 315 -6.07 -4.38 -13.44
CA GLY A 315 -6.77 -5.54 -13.95
C GLY A 315 -7.20 -6.50 -12.85
N LEU A 316 -6.31 -6.81 -11.90
CA LEU A 316 -6.57 -7.66 -10.75
C LEU A 316 -7.65 -7.07 -9.86
N SER A 317 -7.57 -5.78 -9.55
CA SER A 317 -8.57 -5.08 -8.74
C SER A 317 -9.96 -5.18 -9.38
N ALA A 318 -10.06 -4.95 -10.69
CA ALA A 318 -11.31 -5.10 -11.43
C ALA A 318 -11.79 -6.57 -11.44
N ALA A 319 -10.90 -7.52 -11.72
CA ALA A 319 -11.20 -8.95 -11.75
C ALA A 319 -11.72 -9.45 -10.39
N CYS A 320 -11.10 -9.04 -9.29
CA CYS A 320 -11.55 -9.35 -7.94
C CYS A 320 -12.96 -8.77 -7.67
N CYS A 321 -13.25 -7.54 -8.09
CA CYS A 321 -14.59 -6.98 -7.96
C CYS A 321 -15.66 -7.85 -8.64
N TYR A 322 -15.36 -8.38 -9.83
CA TYR A 322 -16.28 -9.28 -10.55
C TYR A 322 -16.34 -10.69 -9.93
N ALA A 323 -15.18 -11.30 -9.63
CA ALA A 323 -15.09 -12.65 -9.09
C ALA A 323 -15.78 -12.76 -7.72
N PHE A 324 -15.57 -11.77 -6.86
CA PHE A 324 -16.22 -11.72 -5.57
C PHE A 324 -17.62 -11.12 -5.64
N ARG A 325 -18.22 -10.90 -6.82
CA ARG A 325 -19.59 -10.37 -6.96
C ARG A 325 -19.86 -9.20 -6.03
N PHE A 326 -18.89 -8.28 -5.89
CA PHE A 326 -19.04 -7.11 -5.00
C PHE A 326 -20.29 -6.31 -5.36
N PHE A 327 -20.67 -6.37 -6.63
CA PHE A 327 -21.81 -5.67 -7.17
C PHE A 327 -22.69 -6.68 -7.90
N ARG A 328 -23.87 -7.00 -7.32
CA ARG A 328 -24.91 -7.72 -8.05
C ARG A 328 -25.67 -6.68 -8.87
N ARG A 329 -25.80 -6.89 -10.19
CA ARG A 329 -26.80 -6.18 -10.99
C ARG A 329 -28.14 -6.30 -10.26
N LYS A 330 -28.75 -5.18 -9.90
CA LYS A 330 -30.19 -5.17 -9.62
C LYS A 330 -30.85 -5.64 -10.91
N THR A 331 -31.31 -6.88 -10.95
CA THR A 331 -32.31 -7.28 -11.93
C THR A 331 -33.45 -6.31 -11.73
N GLU A 332 -33.73 -5.47 -12.73
CA GLU A 332 -34.95 -4.67 -12.75
C GLU A 332 -36.10 -5.66 -12.66
N THR A 333 -36.68 -5.81 -11.48
CA THR A 333 -38.03 -6.35 -11.36
C THR A 333 -38.97 -5.25 -11.85
N GLN A 334 -39.01 -5.06 -13.17
CA GLN A 334 -40.18 -4.51 -13.83
C GLN A 334 -41.26 -5.59 -13.77
N THR A 335 -42.17 -5.45 -12.82
CA THR A 335 -43.53 -5.99 -12.85
C THR A 335 -44.35 -4.98 -12.06
N ALA A 336 -44.95 -4.00 -12.75
CA ALA A 336 -46.30 -4.04 -13.30
C ALA A 336 -47.36 -3.93 -12.21
#